data_AF-B1INM4-F1
#
_entry.id   AF-B1INM4-F1
#
_cell.length_a   1.000
_cell.length_b   1.000
_cell.length_c   1.000
_cell.angle_alpha   90.00
_cell.angle_beta   90.00
_cell.angle_gamma   90.00
#
_symmetry.space_group_name_H-M   'P 1'
#
loop_
_entity.id
_entity.type
_entity.pdbx_description
1 polymer ?
#
loop_
_entity_poly.entity_id
_entity_poly.type
_entity_poly.pdbx_seq_one_letter_code
_entity_poly.pdbx_strand_id
1 'polypeptide(L)'
;MNGNKFKKYRLIFEYIPHIVIGIVIIMSILFGINYYNKKLQIENKNFEKAENLIEKELGINKKFMYINLEDESRGIVRTKGKEYKVIFYTQKIKDEKKWYELYEPIGIKNIVQLK
;
A
#
# COMPACT_ATOMS: atom_id res chain seq x y z
N MET A 1 -52.92 -2.76 32.52
CA MET A 1 -52.19 -3.25 31.32
C MET A 1 -50.95 -2.37 31.08
N ASN A 2 -49.79 -2.67 31.68
CA ASN A 2 -48.52 -1.93 31.42
C ASN A 2 -47.23 -2.78 31.49
N GLY A 3 -47.32 -4.05 31.90
CA GLY A 3 -46.14 -4.92 32.09
C GLY A 3 -45.45 -5.38 30.80
N ASN A 4 -46.18 -5.46 29.68
CA ASN A 4 -45.61 -5.93 28.40
C ASN A 4 -44.71 -4.89 27.71
N LYS A 5 -44.97 -3.59 27.90
CA LYS A 5 -44.09 -2.53 27.37
C LYS A 5 -42.74 -2.52 28.11
N PHE A 6 -42.76 -2.54 29.44
CA PHE A 6 -41.55 -2.46 30.26
C PHE A 6 -40.58 -3.64 30.03
N LYS A 7 -41.09 -4.87 29.90
CA LYS A 7 -40.27 -6.05 29.56
C LYS A 7 -39.63 -5.96 28.16
N LYS A 8 -40.36 -5.41 27.18
CA LYS A 8 -39.87 -5.24 25.80
C LYS A 8 -38.71 -4.24 25.72
N TYR A 9 -38.78 -3.14 26.47
CA TYR A 9 -37.67 -2.17 26.55
C TYR A 9 -36.46 -2.73 27.29
N ARG A 10 -36.67 -3.49 28.38
CA ARG A 10 -35.56 -4.12 29.14
C ARG A 10 -34.73 -5.07 28.28
N LEU A 11 -35.39 -5.92 27.49
CA LEU A 11 -34.71 -6.80 26.53
C LEU A 11 -33.91 -6.00 25.50
N ILE A 12 -34.50 -4.97 24.90
CA ILE A 12 -33.81 -4.11 23.92
C ILE A 12 -32.55 -3.47 24.54
N PHE A 13 -32.63 -2.96 25.78
CA PHE A 13 -31.50 -2.35 26.48
C PHE A 13 -30.35 -3.32 26.78
N GLU A 14 -30.65 -4.61 27.05
CA GLU A 14 -29.62 -5.64 27.27
C GLU A 14 -28.87 -6.02 25.99
N TYR A 15 -29.48 -5.89 24.81
CA TYR A 15 -28.83 -6.21 23.52
C TYR A 15 -28.07 -5.02 22.89
N ILE A 16 -28.36 -3.77 23.27
CA ILE A 16 -27.68 -2.57 22.76
C ILE A 16 -26.13 -2.68 22.85
N PRO A 17 -25.52 -3.10 23.98
CA PRO A 17 -24.07 -3.21 24.09
C PRO A 17 -23.46 -4.17 23.06
N HIS A 18 -24.13 -5.30 22.80
CA HIS A 18 -23.68 -6.29 21.82
C HIS A 18 -23.78 -5.75 20.38
N ILE A 19 -24.83 -5.00 20.06
CA ILE A 19 -24.98 -4.33 18.76
C ILE A 19 -23.87 -3.28 18.57
N VAL A 20 -23.57 -2.49 19.60
CA VAL A 20 -22.51 -1.47 19.56
C VAL A 20 -21.14 -2.11 19.35
N ILE A 21 -20.81 -3.20 20.08
CA ILE A 21 -19.55 -3.93 19.88
C ILE A 21 -19.46 -4.47 18.44
N GLY A 22 -20.55 -5.03 17.91
CA GLY A 22 -20.61 -5.49 16.53
C GLY A 22 -20.29 -4.39 15.52
N ILE A 23 -20.87 -3.20 15.69
CA ILE A 23 -20.61 -2.03 14.82
C ILE A 23 -19.13 -1.61 14.90
N VAL A 24 -18.55 -1.56 16.11
CA VAL A 24 -17.14 -1.19 16.30
C VAL A 24 -16.20 -2.15 15.59
N ILE A 25 -16.47 -3.46 15.66
CA ILE A 25 -15.68 -4.50 14.98
C ILE A 25 -15.79 -4.32 13.45
N ILE A 26 -17.00 -4.15 12.91
CA ILE A 26 -17.23 -3.96 11.47
C ILE A 26 -16.50 -2.70 10.97
N MET A 27 -16.61 -1.59 11.69
CA MET A 27 -15.93 -0.34 11.34
C MET A 27 -14.41 -0.48 11.35
N SER A 28 -13.86 -1.22 12.32
CA SER A 28 -12.42 -1.49 12.41
C SER A 28 -11.92 -2.31 11.22
N ILE A 29 -12.69 -3.33 10.81
CA ILE A 29 -12.37 -4.17 9.64
C ILE A 29 -12.43 -3.32 8.36
N LEU A 30 -13.50 -2.53 8.16
CA LEU A 30 -13.65 -1.67 6.99
C LEU A 30 -12.51 -0.64 6.89
N PHE A 31 -12.11 -0.06 8.03
CA PHE A 31 -10.97 0.85 8.08
C PHE A 31 -9.67 0.15 7.67
N GLY A 32 -9.42 -1.07 8.18
CA GLY A 32 -8.25 -1.87 7.82
C GLY A 32 -8.20 -2.24 6.34
N ILE A 33 -9.34 -2.63 5.74
CA ILE A 33 -9.42 -2.97 4.30
C ILE A 33 -9.15 -1.73 3.45
N ASN A 34 -9.79 -0.60 3.76
CA ASN A 34 -9.59 0.64 3.01
C ASN A 34 -8.12 1.10 3.06
N TYR A 35 -7.51 0.96 4.23
CA TYR A 35 -6.09 1.22 4.43
C TYR A 35 -5.20 0.33 3.55
N TYR A 36 -5.42 -0.98 3.58
CA TYR A 36 -4.63 -1.93 2.78
C TYR A 36 -4.73 -1.63 1.29
N ASN A 37 -5.93 -1.34 0.80
CA ASN A 37 -6.16 -0.98 -0.59
C ASN A 37 -5.43 0.30 -0.99
N LYS A 38 -5.41 1.31 -0.12
CA LYS A 38 -4.68 2.56 -0.38
C LYS A 38 -3.18 2.30 -0.48
N LYS A 39 -2.60 1.56 0.48
CA LYS A 39 -1.18 1.21 0.47
C LYS A 39 -0.78 0.50 -0.83
N LEU A 40 -1.55 -0.51 -1.24
CA LEU A 40 -1.32 -1.26 -2.47
C LEU A 40 -1.37 -0.37 -3.72
N GLN A 41 -2.27 0.62 -3.77
CA GLN A 41 -2.33 1.57 -4.89
C GLN A 41 -1.06 2.42 -4.99
N ILE A 42 -0.50 2.83 -3.86
CA ILE A 42 0.72 3.66 -3.84
C ILE A 42 1.94 2.81 -4.23
N GLU A 43 2.05 1.60 -3.70
CA GLU A 43 3.12 0.66 -4.08
C GLU A 43 3.09 0.38 -5.58
N ASN A 44 1.92 0.13 -6.16
CA ASN A 44 1.76 -0.05 -7.61
C ASN A 44 2.18 1.19 -8.41
N LYS A 45 1.80 2.39 -7.95
CA LYS A 45 2.19 3.65 -8.59
C LYS A 45 3.70 3.88 -8.51
N ASN A 46 4.32 3.55 -7.37
CA ASN A 46 5.76 3.67 -7.18
C ASN A 46 6.53 2.66 -8.03
N PHE A 47 6.00 1.43 -8.16
CA PHE A 47 6.56 0.42 -9.04
C PHE A 47 6.52 0.88 -10.51
N GLU A 48 5.38 1.39 -10.98
CA GLU A 48 5.26 1.93 -12.34
C GLU A 48 6.21 3.12 -12.57
N LYS A 49 6.37 4.00 -11.58
CA LYS A 49 7.37 5.07 -11.65
C LYS A 49 8.79 4.54 -11.78
N ALA A 50 9.16 3.52 -10.99
CA ALA A 50 10.47 2.88 -11.08
C ALA A 50 10.69 2.25 -12.46
N GLU A 51 9.70 1.52 -13.01
CA GLU A 51 9.74 0.97 -14.37
C GLU A 51 10.02 2.05 -15.41
N ASN A 52 9.28 3.15 -15.37
CA ASN A 52 9.40 4.24 -16.33
C ASN A 52 10.77 4.96 -16.21
N LEU A 53 11.31 5.08 -15.00
CA LEU A 53 12.66 5.64 -14.79
C LEU A 53 13.74 4.72 -15.37
N ILE A 54 13.62 3.42 -15.13
CA ILE A 54 14.58 2.43 -15.64
C ILE A 54 14.50 2.31 -17.16
N GLU A 55 13.30 2.35 -17.74
CA GLU A 55 13.10 2.33 -19.18
C GLU A 55 13.77 3.52 -19.86
N LYS A 56 13.66 4.72 -19.27
CA LYS A 56 14.34 5.93 -19.76
C LYS A 56 15.87 5.81 -19.67
N GLU A 57 16.39 5.29 -18.58
CA GLU A 57 17.84 5.22 -18.34
C GLU A 57 18.53 4.12 -19.15
N LEU A 58 17.90 2.95 -19.26
CA LEU A 58 18.44 1.80 -19.99
C LEU A 58 18.05 1.79 -21.47
N GLY A 59 17.04 2.59 -21.88
CA GLY A 59 16.50 2.57 -23.24
C GLY A 59 15.81 1.24 -23.59
N ILE A 60 15.34 0.50 -22.58
CA ILE A 60 14.72 -0.82 -22.74
C ILE A 60 13.26 -0.73 -22.36
N ASN A 61 12.40 -1.21 -23.26
CA ASN A 61 10.97 -1.22 -23.00
C ASN A 61 10.62 -2.09 -21.79
N LYS A 62 9.85 -1.54 -20.85
CA LYS A 62 9.47 -2.21 -19.59
C LYS A 62 8.82 -3.57 -19.74
N LYS A 63 8.17 -3.87 -20.88
CA LYS A 63 7.62 -5.21 -21.18
C LYS A 63 8.67 -6.32 -21.24
N PHE A 64 9.93 -5.98 -21.49
CA PHE A 64 11.04 -6.93 -21.55
C PHE A 64 11.97 -6.82 -20.34
N MET A 65 11.52 -6.15 -19.29
CA MET A 65 12.24 -6.00 -18.03
C MET A 65 11.52 -6.78 -16.94
N TYR A 66 12.28 -7.54 -16.17
CA TYR A 66 11.83 -8.07 -14.90
C TYR A 66 12.46 -7.22 -13.79
N ILE A 67 11.63 -6.63 -12.93
CA ILE A 67 12.08 -5.75 -11.85
C ILE A 67 11.68 -6.38 -10.52
N ASN A 68 12.66 -6.53 -9.64
CA ASN A 68 12.45 -6.91 -8.25
C ASN A 68 12.96 -5.77 -7.36
N LEU A 69 12.05 -5.01 -6.76
CA LEU A 69 12.41 -3.96 -5.79
C LEU A 69 12.77 -4.62 -4.46
N GLU A 70 14.00 -4.42 -3.99
CA GLU A 70 14.46 -4.90 -2.68
C GLU A 70 13.89 -4.01 -1.57
N ASP A 71 13.88 -2.71 -1.82
CA ASP A 71 13.32 -1.67 -0.97
C ASP A 71 12.90 -0.45 -1.83
N GLU A 72 12.42 0.61 -1.20
CA GLU A 72 11.96 1.83 -1.88
C GLU A 72 13.08 2.56 -2.66
N SER A 73 14.34 2.30 -2.31
CA SER A 73 15.54 2.94 -2.84
C SER A 73 16.37 2.04 -3.75
N ARG A 74 16.07 0.74 -3.83
CA ARG A 74 16.92 -0.25 -4.54
C ARG A 74 16.11 -1.33 -5.21
N GLY A 75 16.59 -1.77 -6.36
CA GLY A 75 16.03 -2.93 -7.05
C GLY A 75 17.02 -3.62 -7.98
N ILE A 76 16.66 -4.84 -8.35
CA ILE A 76 17.34 -5.63 -9.37
C ILE A 76 16.48 -5.65 -10.62
N VAL A 77 17.11 -5.34 -11.75
CA VAL A 77 16.49 -5.35 -13.07
C VAL A 77 17.16 -6.42 -13.92
N ARG A 78 16.37 -7.29 -14.54
CA ARG A 78 16.85 -8.31 -15.47
C ARG A 78 16.24 -8.08 -16.83
N THR A 79 17.08 -8.04 -17.86
CA THR A 79 16.61 -7.88 -19.23
C THR A 79 17.67 -8.36 -20.23
N LYS A 80 17.23 -9.03 -21.31
CA LYS A 80 18.09 -9.52 -22.39
C LYS A 80 19.33 -10.29 -21.90
N GLY A 81 19.18 -11.09 -20.84
CA GLY A 81 20.27 -11.88 -20.26
C GLY A 81 21.26 -11.11 -19.38
N LYS A 82 21.05 -9.79 -19.18
CA LYS A 82 21.83 -8.94 -18.29
C LYS A 82 21.09 -8.69 -16.99
N GLU A 83 21.85 -8.47 -15.92
CA GLU A 83 21.33 -8.12 -14.61
C GLU A 83 21.94 -6.80 -14.15
N TYR A 84 21.09 -5.92 -13.62
CA TYR A 84 21.45 -4.60 -13.15
C TYR A 84 20.97 -4.38 -11.73
N LYS A 85 21.80 -3.75 -10.91
CA LYS A 85 21.40 -3.17 -9.62
C LYS A 85 21.12 -1.69 -9.81
N VAL A 86 19.91 -1.28 -9.47
CA VAL A 86 19.43 0.10 -9.57
C VAL A 86 19.31 0.69 -8.18
N ILE A 87 19.80 1.92 -8.02
CA ILE A 87 19.64 2.73 -6.81
C ILE A 87 18.86 3.97 -7.20
N PHE A 88 17.76 4.24 -6.51
CA PHE A 88 16.88 5.38 -6.76
C PHE A 88 17.20 6.54 -5.81
N TYR A 89 16.98 7.75 -6.30
CA TYR A 89 16.65 8.87 -5.42
C TYR A 89 15.19 8.75 -5.02
N THR A 90 14.91 8.92 -3.73
CA THR A 90 13.55 8.83 -3.20
C THR A 90 13.14 10.12 -2.50
N GLN A 91 11.85 10.40 -2.49
CA GLN A 91 11.28 11.48 -1.69
C GLN A 91 10.10 10.99 -0.87
N LYS A 92 9.93 11.57 0.33
CA LYS A 92 8.80 11.25 1.21
C LYS A 92 7.50 11.82 0.63
N ILE A 93 6.46 11.01 0.60
CA ILE A 93 5.12 11.42 0.16
C ILE A 93 4.48 12.26 1.28
N LYS A 94 4.31 13.58 1.04
CA LYS A 94 3.95 14.55 2.09
C LYS A 94 2.49 14.49 2.57
N ASP A 95 1.61 13.78 1.88
CA ASP A 95 0.16 13.79 2.14
C ASP A 95 -0.38 12.55 2.88
N GLU A 96 0.49 11.63 3.31
CA GLU A 96 0.03 10.43 4.00
C GLU A 96 0.05 10.60 5.51
N LYS A 97 -1.12 10.40 6.13
CA LYS A 97 -1.32 10.46 7.58
C LYS A 97 -0.28 9.58 8.28
N LYS A 98 0.71 10.23 8.91
CA LYS A 98 1.67 9.90 10.01
C LYS A 98 1.96 8.46 10.47
N TRP A 99 1.27 7.43 10.04
CA TRP A 99 1.36 6.08 10.58
C TRP A 99 2.43 5.21 9.88
N TYR A 100 2.94 5.65 8.72
CA TYR A 100 4.03 5.01 7.98
C TYR A 100 4.63 6.04 7.00
N GLU A 101 5.95 6.08 6.90
CA GLU A 101 6.66 6.96 5.96
C GLU A 101 6.77 6.21 4.64
N LEU A 102 6.04 6.65 3.61
CA LEU A 102 6.19 6.13 2.26
C LEU A 102 7.10 7.03 1.44
N TYR A 103 7.91 6.37 0.62
CA TYR A 103 8.83 7.01 -0.28
C TYR A 103 8.48 6.66 -1.73
N GLU A 104 8.58 7.64 -2.61
CA GLU A 104 8.44 7.44 -4.05
C GLU A 104 9.79 7.66 -4.76
N PRO A 105 10.12 6.86 -5.79
CA PRO A 105 11.30 7.09 -6.60
C PRO A 105 11.10 8.32 -7.48
N ILE A 106 12.07 9.23 -7.47
CA ILE A 106 12.07 10.47 -8.26
C ILE A 106 13.10 10.46 -9.39
N GLY A 107 14.09 9.59 -9.29
CA GLY A 107 15.17 9.49 -10.27
C GLY A 107 16.08 8.32 -9.96
N ILE A 108 17.01 8.08 -10.87
CA ILE A 108 18.03 7.03 -10.69
C ILE A 108 19.31 7.69 -10.22
N LYS A 109 19.80 7.22 -9.07
CA LYS A 109 21.08 7.62 -8.51
C LYS A 109 22.23 6.87 -9.15
N ASN A 110 22.05 5.57 -9.37
CA ASN A 110 23.07 4.73 -9.98
C ASN A 110 22.47 3.46 -10.60
N ILE A 111 23.06 2.98 -11.69
CA ILE A 111 22.79 1.64 -12.24
C ILE A 111 24.13 0.94 -12.47
N VAL A 112 24.27 -0.26 -11.91
CA VAL A 112 25.47 -1.08 -12.06
C VAL A 112 25.08 -2.40 -12.70
N GLN A 113 25.70 -2.75 -13.83
CA GLN A 113 25.54 -4.09 -14.39
C GLN A 113 26.30 -5.10 -13.52
N LEU A 114 25.59 -6.12 -13.03
CA LEU A 114 26.15 -7.21 -12.22
C LEU A 114 26.60 -8.39 -13.09
N LYS A 115 25.87 -8.66 -14.18
CA LYS A 115 26.13 -9.76 -15.10
C LYS A 115 25.78 -9.38 -16.53
#